data_AF-A0AAJ1ZSH0-F1
#
_entry.id   AF-A0AAJ1ZSH0-F1
#
_cell.length_a   1.000
_cell.length_b   1.000
_cell.length_c   1.000
_cell.angle_alpha   90.00
_cell.angle_beta   90.00
_cell.angle_gamma   90.00
#
_symmetry.space_group_name_H-M   'P 1'
#
loop_
_entity.id
_entity.type
_entity.pdbx_description
1 polymer ?
#
loop_
_entity_poly.entity_id
_entity_poly.type
_entity_poly.pdbx_seq_one_letter_code
_entity_poly.pdbx_strand_id
1 'polypeptide(L)'
;MTTPRHTLRNPHYLAAACIALGGSMAAPAQAQLGAIARSAAFSPGVVAHRSTHGLLDYVETTDANGIVVREYVSASGAVYAISWRGPAMPDTEALLGAYFQRFKDGANASSGDAGLHATRIANGDLVVENHVRLREFSGRAWLVSALPVGVSTADIQ
;
A
#
# COMPACT_ATOMS: atom_id res chain seq x y z
N MET A 1 0.15 -42.20 63.53
CA MET A 1 -1.10 -42.82 64.03
C MET A 1 -2.10 -41.67 64.12
N THR A 2 -3.12 -41.47 63.30
CA THR A 2 -4.10 -42.39 62.71
C THR A 2 -4.77 -41.65 61.53
N THR A 3 -4.88 -42.30 60.37
CA THR A 3 -5.85 -41.92 59.33
C THR A 3 -7.24 -42.48 59.71
N PRO A 4 -8.33 -41.87 59.21
CA PRO A 4 -9.22 -42.71 58.42
C PRO A 4 -9.71 -42.05 57.12
N ARG A 5 -10.20 -42.94 56.25
CA ARG A 5 -10.40 -42.87 54.80
C ARG A 5 -11.90 -42.81 54.46
N HIS A 6 -12.20 -42.47 53.20
CA HIS A 6 -13.45 -42.65 52.42
C HIS A 6 -14.32 -41.39 52.29
N THR A 7 -14.79 -40.98 51.11
CA THR A 7 -15.35 -41.80 50.01
C THR A 7 -15.28 -41.06 48.65
N LEU A 8 -15.24 -41.84 47.57
CA LEU A 8 -15.16 -41.47 46.15
C LEU A 8 -16.22 -40.46 45.66
N ARG A 9 -15.82 -39.56 44.75
CA ARG A 9 -16.64 -39.18 43.58
C ARG A 9 -15.77 -38.59 42.46
N ASN A 10 -15.45 -39.41 41.45
CA ASN A 10 -15.27 -38.91 40.09
C ASN A 10 -16.65 -38.88 39.44
N PRO A 11 -17.07 -37.79 38.79
CA PRO A 11 -17.24 -37.91 37.34
C PRO A 11 -16.91 -36.64 36.53
N HIS A 12 -16.28 -36.90 35.38
CA HIS A 12 -16.56 -36.33 34.05
C HIS A 12 -16.36 -34.81 33.77
N TYR A 13 -15.24 -34.56 33.07
CA TYR A 13 -15.09 -33.75 31.85
C TYR A 13 -15.69 -32.34 31.82
N LEU A 14 -14.81 -31.32 31.85
CA LEU A 14 -14.96 -30.18 30.94
C LEU A 14 -13.59 -29.84 30.34
N ALA A 15 -13.44 -30.25 29.08
CA ALA A 15 -12.45 -29.71 28.17
C ALA A 15 -12.75 -28.22 27.98
N ALA A 16 -11.88 -27.35 28.49
CA ALA A 16 -11.86 -25.95 28.10
C ALA A 16 -10.94 -25.81 26.89
N ALA A 17 -11.52 -26.01 25.71
CA ALA A 17 -10.88 -25.63 24.45
C ALA A 17 -10.72 -24.11 24.45
N CYS A 18 -9.48 -23.63 24.66
CA CYS A 18 -9.14 -22.25 24.41
C CYS A 18 -9.22 -22.02 22.91
N ILE A 19 -10.31 -21.37 22.47
CA ILE A 19 -10.43 -20.86 21.11
C ILE A 19 -9.39 -19.75 20.98
N ALA A 20 -8.26 -20.09 20.35
CA ALA A 20 -7.33 -19.11 19.85
C ALA A 20 -8.04 -18.34 18.72
N LEU A 21 -8.58 -17.17 19.06
CA LEU A 21 -8.95 -16.18 18.06
C LEU A 21 -7.64 -15.70 17.43
N GLY A 22 -7.26 -16.35 16.32
CA GLY A 22 -6.17 -15.91 15.47
C GLY A 22 -6.49 -14.52 14.94
N GLY A 23 -5.83 -13.50 15.48
CA GLY A 23 -5.78 -12.19 14.87
C GLY A 23 -5.12 -12.34 13.50
N SER A 24 -5.92 -12.27 12.44
CA SER A 24 -5.38 -12.04 11.10
C SER A 24 -4.68 -10.68 11.14
N MET A 25 -3.35 -10.70 11.19
CA MET A 25 -2.56 -9.56 10.81
C MET A 25 -2.82 -9.35 9.32
N ALA A 26 -3.73 -8.44 8.98
CA ALA A 26 -3.82 -7.90 7.63
C ALA A 26 -2.48 -7.20 7.37
N ALA A 27 -1.54 -7.91 6.74
CA ALA A 27 -0.39 -7.26 6.15
C ALA A 27 -0.94 -6.19 5.20
N PRO A 28 -0.42 -4.96 5.21
CA PRO A 28 -0.87 -3.96 4.27
C PRO A 28 -0.60 -4.54 2.88
N ALA A 29 -1.66 -4.80 2.14
CA ALA A 29 -1.58 -5.15 0.73
C ALA A 29 -1.18 -3.88 -0.02
N GLN A 30 0.08 -3.46 0.14
CA GLN A 30 0.68 -2.42 -0.69
C GLN A 30 1.40 -3.13 -1.81
N ALA A 31 0.84 -3.06 -3.02
CA ALA A 31 1.54 -3.50 -4.22
C ALA A 31 2.52 -2.40 -4.62
N GLN A 32 3.79 -2.78 -4.77
CA GLN A 32 4.86 -1.84 -5.09
C GLN A 32 4.82 -1.45 -6.57
N LEU A 33 5.34 -0.27 -6.91
CA LEU A 33 5.45 0.17 -8.30
C LEU A 33 6.25 -0.86 -9.13
N GLY A 34 5.68 -1.29 -10.26
CA GLY A 34 6.22 -2.34 -11.13
C GLY A 34 5.99 -3.77 -10.65
N ALA A 35 5.37 -4.00 -9.50
CA ALA A 35 4.96 -5.33 -9.07
C ALA A 35 3.70 -5.79 -9.81
N ILE A 36 3.50 -7.11 -9.89
CA ILE A 36 2.20 -7.68 -10.28
C ILE A 36 1.25 -7.46 -9.10
N ALA A 37 0.19 -6.69 -9.32
CA ALA A 37 -0.93 -6.58 -8.42
C ALA A 37 -1.51 -7.99 -8.22
N ARG A 38 -1.21 -8.60 -7.07
CA ARG A 38 -1.94 -9.79 -6.66
C ARG A 38 -3.37 -9.34 -6.47
N SER A 39 -4.29 -9.93 -7.24
CA SER A 39 -5.72 -9.66 -7.15
C SER A 39 -6.08 -9.40 -5.70
N ALA A 40 -6.57 -8.18 -5.42
CA ALA A 40 -6.89 -7.72 -4.08
C ALA A 40 -8.15 -8.40 -3.53
N ALA A 41 -8.16 -9.71 -3.63
CA ALA A 41 -9.19 -10.58 -3.12
C ALA A 41 -9.00 -10.62 -1.60
N PHE A 42 -9.90 -9.93 -0.91
CA PHE A 42 -10.24 -10.10 0.51
C PHE A 42 -9.38 -9.37 1.56
N SER A 43 -9.02 -8.10 1.34
CA SER A 43 -8.61 -7.20 2.44
C SER A 43 -9.71 -6.16 2.72
N PRO A 44 -10.15 -5.97 3.98
CA PRO A 44 -11.03 -4.86 4.33
C PRO A 44 -10.35 -3.53 4.01
N GLY A 45 -11.03 -2.65 3.25
CA GLY A 45 -10.50 -1.32 2.90
C GLY A 45 -9.85 -1.21 1.52
N VAL A 46 -9.90 -2.27 0.70
CA VAL A 46 -9.54 -2.20 -0.72
C VAL A 46 -10.78 -1.95 -1.59
N VAL A 47 -10.74 -0.93 -2.45
CA VAL A 47 -11.81 -0.66 -3.43
C VAL A 47 -11.23 -0.62 -4.85
N ALA A 48 -11.76 -1.45 -5.75
CA ALA A 48 -11.41 -1.42 -7.16
C ALA A 48 -12.29 -0.39 -7.90
N HIS A 49 -11.66 0.47 -8.70
CA HIS A 49 -12.32 1.53 -9.44
C HIS A 49 -11.91 1.49 -10.91
N ARG A 50 -12.87 1.88 -11.76
CA ARG A 50 -12.64 2.15 -13.18
C ARG A 50 -12.91 3.62 -13.45
N SER A 51 -11.97 4.32 -14.09
CA SER A 51 -12.15 5.74 -14.43
C SER A 51 -13.38 5.99 -15.31
N THR A 52 -13.87 7.23 -15.34
CA THR A 52 -15.05 7.67 -16.09
C THR A 52 -14.95 7.42 -17.61
N HIS A 53 -13.72 7.35 -18.15
CA HIS A 53 -13.46 7.01 -19.56
C HIS A 53 -13.16 5.51 -19.79
N GLY A 54 -13.21 4.69 -18.74
CA GLY A 54 -12.96 3.25 -18.82
C GLY A 54 -11.50 2.84 -19.06
N LEU A 55 -10.57 3.81 -19.08
CA LEU A 55 -9.18 3.61 -19.50
C LEU A 55 -8.24 3.20 -18.35
N LEU A 56 -8.60 3.53 -17.11
CA LEU A 56 -7.83 3.19 -15.91
C LEU A 56 -8.61 2.22 -15.04
N ASP A 57 -7.96 1.14 -14.65
CA ASP A 57 -8.35 0.32 -13.51
C ASP A 57 -7.35 0.60 -12.37
N TYR A 58 -7.85 0.92 -11.17
CA TYR A 58 -7.03 1.14 -9.99
C TYR A 58 -7.63 0.53 -8.74
N VAL A 59 -6.76 0.30 -7.76
CA VAL A 59 -7.10 -0.23 -6.44
C VAL A 59 -6.80 0.87 -5.42
N GLU A 60 -7.79 1.25 -4.62
CA GLU A 60 -7.64 2.25 -3.57
C GLU A 60 -7.57 1.59 -2.19
N THR A 61 -6.62 2.02 -1.37
CA THR A 61 -6.50 1.65 0.04
C THR A 61 -6.39 2.90 0.90
N THR A 62 -6.81 2.81 2.15
CA THR A 62 -6.61 3.86 3.16
C THR A 62 -5.96 3.26 4.38
N ASP A 63 -4.83 3.81 4.82
CA ASP A 63 -4.13 3.34 6.01
C ASP A 63 -4.75 3.88 7.32
N ALA A 64 -4.23 3.42 8.46
CA ALA A 64 -4.69 3.86 9.77
C ALA A 64 -4.43 5.35 10.05
N ASN A 65 -3.55 6.00 9.28
CA ASN A 65 -3.22 7.42 9.37
C ASN A 65 -4.10 8.27 8.44
N GLY A 66 -5.03 7.67 7.69
CA GLY A 66 -5.89 8.37 6.73
C GLY A 66 -5.16 8.75 5.44
N ILE A 67 -4.06 8.07 5.11
CA ILE A 67 -3.40 8.20 3.82
C ILE A 67 -4.11 7.29 2.83
N VAL A 68 -4.71 7.90 1.82
CA VAL A 68 -5.31 7.21 0.69
C VAL A 68 -4.24 6.96 -0.35
N VAL A 69 -4.10 5.72 -0.79
CA VAL A 69 -3.18 5.29 -1.85
C VAL A 69 -3.98 4.64 -2.96
N ARG A 70 -3.73 5.04 -4.21
CA ARG A 70 -4.27 4.39 -5.41
C ARG A 70 -3.16 3.71 -6.18
N GLU A 71 -3.38 2.47 -6.55
CA GLU A 71 -2.48 1.65 -7.35
C GLU A 71 -3.13 1.43 -8.72
N TYR A 72 -2.54 1.98 -9.78
CA TYR A 72 -3.06 1.88 -11.14
C TYR A 72 -2.47 0.64 -11.81
N VAL A 73 -3.35 -0.24 -12.27
CA VAL A 73 -2.99 -1.59 -12.72
C VAL A 73 -3.24 -1.70 -14.23
N SER A 74 -2.25 -2.20 -14.95
CA SER A 74 -2.37 -2.47 -16.38
C SER A 74 -3.23 -3.71 -16.64
N ALA A 75 -3.63 -3.93 -17.89
CA ALA A 75 -4.34 -5.16 -18.28
C ALA A 75 -3.55 -6.45 -18.00
N SER A 76 -2.21 -6.37 -17.89
CA SER A 76 -1.36 -7.50 -17.52
C SER A 76 -1.25 -7.71 -16.00
N GLY A 77 -1.95 -6.90 -15.20
CA GLY A 77 -1.91 -6.95 -13.74
C GLY A 77 -0.70 -6.24 -13.13
N ALA A 78 0.08 -5.44 -13.88
CA ALA A 78 1.24 -4.74 -13.33
C ALA A 78 0.85 -3.34 -12.81
N VAL A 79 1.34 -2.97 -11.63
CA VAL A 79 1.19 -1.60 -11.11
C VAL A 79 2.14 -0.68 -11.87
N TYR A 80 1.62 0.17 -12.74
CA TYR A 80 2.44 1.08 -13.55
C TYR A 80 2.48 2.51 -13.01
N ALA A 81 1.53 2.86 -12.14
CA ALA A 81 1.49 4.12 -11.44
C ALA A 81 0.87 3.95 -10.04
N ILE A 82 1.24 4.85 -9.15
CA ILE A 82 0.68 4.97 -7.80
C ILE A 82 0.43 6.45 -7.52
N SER A 83 -0.66 6.78 -6.84
CA SER A 83 -0.88 8.10 -6.25
C SER A 83 -1.23 8.02 -4.78
N TRP A 84 -1.01 9.10 -4.06
CA TRP A 84 -1.33 9.20 -2.65
C TRP A 84 -1.84 10.57 -2.28
N ARG A 85 -2.65 10.62 -1.23
CA ARG A 85 -3.08 11.83 -0.56
C ARG A 85 -3.38 11.58 0.91
N GLY A 86 -3.10 12.54 1.78
CA GLY A 86 -3.41 12.40 3.19
C GLY A 86 -2.76 13.44 4.09
N PRO A 87 -2.93 13.29 5.41
CA PRO A 87 -2.38 14.24 6.39
C PRO A 87 -0.86 14.11 6.57
N ALA A 88 -0.24 13.08 6.01
CA ALA A 88 1.20 12.79 6.10
C ALA A 88 1.72 12.16 4.80
N MET A 89 3.04 12.10 4.66
CA MET A 89 3.70 11.39 3.56
C MET A 89 3.62 9.87 3.80
N PRO A 90 3.28 9.06 2.78
CA PRO A 90 3.33 7.60 2.91
C PRO A 90 4.78 7.11 3.05
N ASP A 91 4.92 5.84 3.42
CA ASP A 91 6.18 5.13 3.26
C ASP A 91 6.52 4.98 1.77
N THR A 92 7.29 5.92 1.24
CA THR A 92 7.70 5.95 -0.17
C THR A 92 8.63 4.79 -0.53
N GLU A 93 9.35 4.22 0.42
CA GLU A 93 10.20 3.05 0.18
C GLU A 93 9.32 1.83 -0.09
N ALA A 94 8.29 1.62 0.74
CA ALA A 94 7.30 0.58 0.53
C ALA A 94 6.59 0.73 -0.81
N LEU A 95 6.12 1.94 -1.16
CA LEU A 95 5.39 2.20 -2.40
C LEU A 95 6.24 2.03 -3.67
N LEU A 96 7.47 2.55 -3.68
CA LEU A 96 8.32 2.53 -4.87
C LEU A 96 9.10 1.23 -5.02
N GLY A 97 9.31 0.47 -3.93
CA GLY A 97 10.02 -0.80 -3.94
C GLY A 97 11.36 -0.71 -4.65
N ALA A 98 11.53 -1.51 -5.71
CA ALA A 98 12.77 -1.56 -6.50
C ALA A 98 13.16 -0.20 -7.14
N TYR A 99 12.21 0.73 -7.30
CA TYR A 99 12.46 2.05 -7.86
C TYR A 99 12.90 3.09 -6.82
N PHE A 100 12.86 2.76 -5.52
CA PHE A 100 13.19 3.71 -4.46
C PHE A 100 14.62 4.24 -4.52
N GLN A 101 15.61 3.41 -4.93
CA GLN A 101 16.98 3.89 -5.12
C GLN A 101 17.07 4.95 -6.22
N ARG A 102 16.35 4.77 -7.35
CA ARG A 102 16.32 5.78 -8.42
C ARG A 102 15.69 7.09 -7.96
N PHE A 103 14.66 7.01 -7.11
CA PHE A 103 14.08 8.18 -6.48
C PHE A 103 15.11 8.93 -5.62
N LYS A 104 15.86 8.21 -4.77
CA LYS A 104 16.93 8.80 -3.95
C LYS A 104 18.02 9.43 -4.80
N ASP A 105 18.48 8.75 -5.85
CA ASP A 105 19.50 9.26 -6.77
C ASP A 105 19.03 10.54 -7.47
N GLY A 106 17.78 10.55 -7.94
CA GLY A 106 17.17 11.73 -8.58
C GLY A 106 16.99 12.89 -7.60
N ALA A 107 16.57 12.61 -6.36
CA ALA A 107 16.45 13.62 -5.31
C ALA A 107 17.82 14.22 -4.94
N ASN A 108 18.85 13.38 -4.81
CA ASN A 108 20.22 13.81 -4.53
C ASN A 108 20.79 14.67 -5.66
N ALA A 109 20.54 14.29 -6.92
CA ALA A 109 20.92 15.11 -8.08
C ALA A 109 20.17 16.46 -8.13
N SER A 110 18.97 16.52 -7.55
CA SER A 110 18.12 17.73 -7.46
C SER A 110 18.40 18.59 -6.22
N SER A 111 19.43 18.25 -5.42
CA SER A 111 19.78 18.94 -4.16
C SER A 111 20.20 20.41 -4.33
N GLY A 112 20.44 20.86 -5.57
CA GLY A 112 20.70 22.26 -5.87
C GLY A 112 19.49 23.19 -5.71
N ASP A 113 18.25 22.66 -5.72
CA ASP A 113 17.03 23.47 -5.72
C ASP A 113 15.98 23.07 -4.64
N ALA A 114 15.95 21.81 -4.17
CA ALA A 114 14.95 21.38 -3.15
C ALA A 114 15.20 20.05 -2.39
N GLY A 115 16.26 19.27 -2.67
CA GLY A 115 16.49 17.96 -2.02
C GLY A 115 15.33 16.96 -2.19
N LEU A 116 15.08 16.08 -1.21
CA LEU A 116 13.93 15.13 -1.18
C LEU A 116 12.55 15.84 -1.21
N HIS A 117 12.51 17.16 -1.03
CA HIS A 117 11.32 17.99 -1.15
C HIS A 117 11.10 18.54 -2.57
N ALA A 118 11.89 18.09 -3.55
CA ALA A 118 11.66 18.41 -4.94
C ALA A 118 10.23 18.03 -5.35
N THR A 119 9.50 19.02 -5.86
CA THR A 119 8.11 18.88 -6.33
C THR A 119 8.00 17.88 -7.47
N ARG A 120 9.09 17.65 -8.22
CA ARG A 120 9.17 16.65 -9.26
C ARG A 120 10.58 16.08 -9.34
N ILE A 121 10.68 14.76 -9.36
CA ILE A 121 11.91 14.00 -9.58
C ILE A 121 11.67 13.12 -10.79
N ALA A 122 12.53 13.24 -11.80
CA ALA A 122 12.53 12.38 -12.97
C ALA A 122 13.91 11.74 -13.10
N ASN A 123 13.98 10.41 -13.04
CA ASN A 123 15.22 9.67 -13.18
C ASN A 123 15.01 8.38 -13.99
N GLY A 124 15.47 8.42 -15.24
CA GLY A 124 15.24 7.34 -16.21
C GLY A 124 13.75 7.13 -16.46
N ASP A 125 13.29 5.91 -16.20
CA ASP A 125 11.89 5.52 -16.40
C ASP A 125 10.95 5.98 -15.27
N LEU A 126 11.50 6.36 -14.12
CA LEU A 126 10.72 6.76 -12.95
C LEU A 126 10.47 8.26 -12.96
N VAL A 127 9.21 8.65 -12.82
CA VAL A 127 8.83 10.02 -12.46
C VAL A 127 8.05 10.00 -11.16
N VAL A 128 8.38 10.91 -10.25
CA VAL A 128 7.70 11.14 -8.98
C VAL A 128 7.36 12.62 -8.86
N GLU A 129 6.13 12.93 -8.49
CA GLU A 129 5.66 14.28 -8.21
C GLU A 129 5.09 14.35 -6.81
N ASN A 130 5.42 15.43 -6.10
CA ASN A 130 5.03 15.68 -4.72
C ASN A 130 4.46 17.09 -4.59
N HIS A 131 3.35 17.22 -3.86
CA HIS A 131 2.69 18.48 -3.59
C HIS A 131 2.22 18.53 -2.14
N VAL A 132 2.32 19.71 -1.52
CA VAL A 132 1.74 19.97 -0.20
C VAL A 132 0.87 21.21 -0.30
N ARG A 133 -0.42 21.08 0.05
CA ARG A 133 -1.33 22.22 0.18
C ARG A 133 -2.15 22.08 1.43
N LEU A 134 -2.28 23.16 2.21
CA LEU A 134 -3.12 23.20 3.41
C LEU A 134 -2.89 22.02 4.39
N ARG A 135 -1.63 21.58 4.57
CA ARG A 135 -1.24 20.42 5.39
C ARG A 135 -1.73 19.06 4.88
N GLU A 136 -2.19 18.99 3.63
CA GLU A 136 -2.41 17.75 2.91
C GLU A 136 -1.20 17.47 2.01
N PHE A 137 -0.60 16.31 2.22
CA PHE A 137 0.43 15.75 1.34
C PHE A 137 -0.27 15.00 0.22
N SER A 138 0.19 15.22 -1.01
CA SER A 138 -0.28 14.48 -2.17
C SER A 138 0.86 14.25 -3.15
N GLY A 139 0.76 13.21 -3.94
CA GLY A 139 1.79 12.90 -4.91
C GLY A 139 1.41 11.74 -5.79
N ARG A 140 2.25 11.51 -6.79
CA ARG A 140 2.09 10.41 -7.73
C ARG A 140 3.44 9.98 -8.28
N ALA A 141 3.54 8.71 -8.59
CA ALA A 141 4.70 8.11 -9.21
C ALA A 141 4.27 7.20 -10.35
N TRP A 142 5.01 7.20 -11.45
CA TRP A 142 4.73 6.33 -12.57
C TRP A 142 5.99 5.95 -13.35
N LEU A 143 5.86 4.88 -14.11
CA LEU A 143 6.86 4.42 -15.06
C LEU A 143 6.49 4.89 -16.46
N VAL A 144 7.35 5.69 -17.10
CA VAL A 144 7.09 6.28 -18.42
C VAL A 144 6.86 5.19 -19.47
N SER A 145 7.67 4.13 -19.43
CA SER A 145 7.64 3.01 -20.37
C SER A 145 6.48 2.05 -20.15
N ALA A 146 5.85 2.08 -18.98
CA ALA A 146 4.76 1.16 -18.62
C ALA A 146 3.36 1.79 -18.70
N LEU A 147 3.26 3.05 -19.15
CA LEU A 147 1.97 3.69 -19.39
C LEU A 147 1.19 2.92 -20.48
N PRO A 148 -0.05 2.47 -20.19
CA PRO A 148 -0.89 1.84 -21.20
C PRO A 148 -1.21 2.78 -22.37
N VAL A 149 -1.45 2.20 -23.55
CA VAL A 149 -1.87 2.98 -24.73
C VAL A 149 -3.16 3.74 -24.41
N GLY A 150 -3.16 5.04 -24.67
CA GLY A 150 -4.31 5.92 -24.43
C GLY A 150 -4.41 6.46 -23.01
N VAL A 151 -3.56 6.02 -22.07
CA VAL A 151 -3.45 6.61 -20.72
C VAL A 151 -2.45 7.76 -20.75
N SER A 152 -2.90 8.94 -20.33
CA SER A 152 -2.04 10.09 -20.10
C SER A 152 -1.67 10.21 -18.61
N THR A 153 -0.58 10.90 -18.30
CA THR A 153 -0.20 11.16 -16.91
C THR A 153 -1.21 12.06 -16.18
N ALA A 154 -2.06 12.79 -16.91
CA ALA A 154 -3.14 13.60 -16.33
C ALA A 154 -4.27 12.74 -15.75
N ASP A 155 -4.38 11.48 -16.19
CA ASP A 155 -5.37 10.54 -15.69
C ASP A 155 -4.97 9.96 -14.31
N ILE A 156 -3.68 10.07 -13.94
CA ILE A 156 -3.14 9.64 -12.64
C ILE A 156 -3.37 10.76 -11.61
N GLN A 157 -4.28 10.53 -10.65
CA GLN A 157 -4.73 11.48 -9.63
C GLN A 157 -4.41 11.02 -8.22
#